data_AF-A0A370BIP4-F1
#
_entry.id   AF-A0A370BIP4-F1
#
_cell.length_a   1.000
_cell.length_b   1.000
_cell.length_c   1.000
_cell.angle_alpha   90.00
_cell.angle_beta   90.00
_cell.angle_gamma   90.00
#
_symmetry.space_group_name_H-M   'P 1'
#
loop_
_entity.id
_entity.type
_entity.pdbx_description
1 polymer ?
#
loop_
_entity_poly.entity_id
_entity_poly.type
_entity_poly.pdbx_seq_one_letter_code
_entity_poly.pdbx_strand_id
1 'polypeptide(L)'
;MASTDKLVMNSLLTLSACLWATVEQKKEIGHIVFYFRCCAMKELQIAVSKFSKDNCDTILAATMLLLWASDERSSWIIFWDGLQSALKSMPQVWKQESELANFIESQQYFQILKLPSCSSYQIPDKDLPNLSYTIVILQYIRDQIWHIDKYFDPVNKLVDFLEKCHDEVHFLSPDQAFQRVHSMRKWLFWLPPTVLREGTGDTLGLAILAQFFTAGLVLNDLYPEAGCHDLGQLAVRPIEEIYCTVYTRSTRTPQDQDVQLAMSLVEWPRYIANQYSSQVIDSVKVPISYSLFPWQTHYINYSGMKQVSMTCISEPPQAHYPEQSEV
;
A
#
# COMPACT_ATOMS: atom_id res chain seq x y z
N MET A 1 7.72 17.33 -8.54
CA MET A 1 8.09 17.50 -7.12
C MET A 1 9.50 17.00 -6.81
N ALA A 2 9.82 15.71 -6.98
CA ALA A 2 11.17 15.21 -6.67
C ALA A 2 12.29 15.83 -7.54
N SER A 3 12.02 16.10 -8.82
CA SER A 3 12.98 16.76 -9.73
C SER A 3 13.26 18.24 -9.41
N THR A 4 12.42 18.85 -8.57
CA THR A 4 12.42 20.30 -8.32
C THR A 4 12.74 20.66 -6.87
N ASP A 5 12.50 19.76 -5.91
CA ASP A 5 12.66 20.00 -4.48
C ASP A 5 13.65 19.01 -3.84
N LYS A 6 14.70 19.56 -3.22
CA LYS A 6 15.78 18.80 -2.60
C LYS A 6 15.32 17.96 -1.41
N LEU A 7 14.32 18.43 -0.66
CA LEU A 7 13.76 17.71 0.49
C LEU A 7 13.08 16.42 0.02
N VAL A 8 12.20 16.52 -0.98
CA VAL A 8 11.49 15.34 -1.53
C VAL A 8 12.48 14.40 -2.19
N MET A 9 13.49 14.91 -2.92
CA MET A 9 14.53 14.08 -3.50
C MET A 9 15.30 13.29 -2.44
N ASN A 10 15.77 13.96 -1.37
CA ASN A 10 16.51 13.28 -0.31
C ASN A 10 15.64 12.24 0.42
N SER A 11 14.38 12.55 0.72
CA SER A 11 13.45 11.59 1.32
C SER A 11 13.19 10.38 0.41
N LEU A 12 13.07 10.61 -0.90
CA LEU A 12 12.89 9.54 -1.89
C LEU A 12 14.14 8.66 -1.99
N LEU A 13 15.33 9.26 -1.95
CA LEU A 13 16.61 8.53 -1.94
C LEU A 13 16.79 7.75 -0.65
N THR A 14 16.38 8.28 0.51
CA THR A 14 16.32 7.52 1.77
C THR A 14 15.44 6.29 1.62
N LEU A 15 14.20 6.47 1.14
CA LEU A 15 13.27 5.36 0.93
C LEU A 15 13.89 4.33 -0.01
N SER A 16 14.39 4.76 -1.18
CA SER A 16 15.00 3.89 -2.20
C SER A 16 16.24 3.15 -1.69
N ALA A 17 17.08 3.79 -0.87
CA ALA A 17 18.24 3.15 -0.27
C ALA A 17 17.85 2.16 0.83
N CYS A 18 16.86 2.48 1.68
CA CYS A 18 16.32 1.56 2.69
C CYS A 18 15.76 0.32 2.01
N LEU A 19 14.99 0.56 0.96
CA LEU A 19 14.46 -0.41 0.04
C LEU A 19 15.61 -1.28 -0.53
N TRP A 20 16.66 -0.71 -1.13
CA TRP A 20 17.76 -1.48 -1.71
C TRP A 20 18.52 -2.32 -0.66
N ALA A 21 18.71 -1.80 0.55
CA ALA A 21 19.35 -2.52 1.65
C ALA A 21 18.64 -3.83 2.04
N THR A 22 17.34 -3.95 1.74
CA THR A 22 16.58 -5.19 1.97
C THR A 22 16.87 -6.27 0.93
N VAL A 23 17.24 -5.88 -0.29
CA VAL A 23 17.57 -6.79 -1.39
C VAL A 23 19.03 -7.20 -1.31
N GLU A 24 19.92 -6.26 -0.98
CA GLU A 24 21.36 -6.47 -0.98
C GLU A 24 21.95 -6.14 0.39
N GLN A 25 22.42 -7.17 1.10
CA GLN A 25 22.97 -7.02 2.45
C GLN A 25 24.43 -6.56 2.44
N LYS A 26 24.70 -5.41 1.80
CA LYS A 26 26.01 -4.77 1.80
C LYS A 26 26.06 -3.68 2.88
N LYS A 27 27.10 -3.70 3.72
CA LYS A 27 27.32 -2.69 4.79
C LYS A 27 27.37 -1.26 4.24
N GLU A 28 27.86 -1.08 3.02
CA GLU A 28 27.97 0.21 2.34
C GLU A 28 26.62 0.91 2.13
N ILE A 29 25.56 0.13 1.89
CA ILE A 29 24.21 0.68 1.67
C ILE A 29 23.66 1.33 2.95
N GLY A 30 24.04 0.80 4.13
CA GLY A 30 23.67 1.39 5.41
C GLY A 30 24.19 2.82 5.58
N HIS A 31 25.41 3.11 5.11
CA HIS A 31 25.97 4.46 5.14
C HIS A 31 25.21 5.42 4.21
N ILE A 32 24.77 4.93 3.05
CA ILE A 32 23.99 5.70 2.08
C ILE A 32 22.60 6.05 2.64
N VAL A 33 21.93 5.07 3.26
CA VAL A 33 20.65 5.27 3.95
C VAL A 33 20.78 6.36 5.01
N PHE A 34 21.78 6.23 5.89
CA PHE A 34 22.01 7.18 6.96
C PHE A 34 22.26 8.59 6.41
N TYR A 35 23.11 8.72 5.39
CA TYR A 35 23.45 10.00 4.77
C TYR A 35 22.21 10.74 4.26
N PHE A 36 21.42 10.10 3.38
CA PHE A 36 20.24 10.75 2.80
C PHE A 36 19.17 11.04 3.87
N ARG A 37 19.03 10.15 4.86
CA ARG A 37 18.08 10.36 5.97
C ARG A 37 18.45 11.59 6.78
N CYS A 38 19.71 11.78 7.12
CA CYS A 38 20.17 12.98 7.82
C CYS A 38 19.94 14.26 7.00
N CYS A 39 20.22 14.22 5.70
CA CYS A 39 19.94 15.35 4.80
C CYS A 39 18.45 15.69 4.75
N ALA A 40 17.60 14.69 4.55
CA ALA A 40 16.15 14.84 4.50
C ALA A 40 15.60 15.40 5.82
N MET A 41 16.04 14.88 6.97
CA MET A 41 15.58 15.37 8.29
C MET A 41 15.97 16.83 8.53
N LYS A 42 17.18 17.23 8.16
CA LYS A 42 17.63 18.62 8.29
C LYS A 42 16.80 19.55 7.41
N GLU A 43 16.53 19.17 6.18
CA GLU A 43 15.72 19.96 5.25
C GLU A 43 14.25 20.01 5.67
N LEU A 44 13.71 18.92 6.20
CA LEU A 44 12.35 18.86 6.74
C LEU A 44 12.20 19.82 7.92
N GLN A 45 13.16 19.84 8.85
CA GLN A 45 13.12 20.75 10.00
C GLN A 45 13.12 22.22 9.56
N ILE A 46 13.92 22.56 8.54
CA ILE A 46 13.94 23.92 7.97
C ILE A 46 12.60 24.22 7.28
N ALA A 47 12.06 23.30 6.48
CA ALA A 47 10.80 23.50 5.77
C ALA A 47 9.62 23.67 6.74
N VAL A 48 9.53 22.84 7.78
CA VAL A 48 8.51 22.94 8.84
C VAL A 48 8.62 24.26 9.60
N SER A 49 9.82 24.78 9.86
CA SER A 49 9.99 26.10 10.50
C SER A 49 9.47 27.27 9.65
N LYS A 50 9.33 27.06 8.33
CA LYS A 50 8.82 28.02 7.35
C LYS A 50 7.55 27.49 6.69
N PHE A 51 6.66 26.89 7.49
CA PHE A 51 5.43 26.29 6.98
C PHE A 51 4.56 27.33 6.26
N SER A 52 4.17 27.02 5.02
CA SER A 52 3.49 27.93 4.11
C SER A 52 2.64 27.15 3.11
N LYS A 53 1.84 27.86 2.31
CA LYS A 53 1.04 27.26 1.24
C LYS A 53 1.90 26.61 0.15
N ASP A 54 3.08 27.16 -0.15
CA ASP A 54 3.88 26.72 -1.29
C ASP A 54 4.70 25.45 -0.99
N ASN A 55 4.98 25.17 0.29
CA ASN A 55 5.80 24.04 0.72
C ASN A 55 5.01 22.97 1.48
N CYS A 56 3.70 23.14 1.66
CA CYS A 56 2.86 22.20 2.40
C CYS A 56 2.91 20.78 1.78
N ASP A 57 2.77 20.68 0.46
CA ASP A 57 2.82 19.41 -0.27
C ASP A 57 4.20 18.77 -0.23
N THR A 58 5.26 19.57 -0.33
CA THR A 58 6.64 19.09 -0.17
C THR A 58 6.82 18.47 1.21
N ILE A 59 6.36 19.14 2.27
CA ILE A 59 6.48 18.67 3.65
C ILE A 59 5.69 17.36 3.84
N LEU A 60 4.45 17.31 3.37
CA LEU A 60 3.62 16.11 3.47
C LEU A 60 4.25 14.93 2.70
N ALA A 61 4.66 15.14 1.44
CA ALA A 61 5.29 14.10 0.63
C ALA A 61 6.58 13.58 1.27
N ALA A 62 7.46 14.48 1.71
CA ALA A 62 8.72 14.12 2.35
C ALA A 62 8.52 13.38 3.68
N THR A 63 7.55 13.80 4.49
CA THR A 63 7.21 13.14 5.75
C THR A 63 6.66 11.74 5.51
N MET A 64 5.79 11.57 4.51
CA MET A 64 5.24 10.27 4.12
C MET A 64 6.33 9.30 3.64
N LEU A 65 7.25 9.76 2.80
CA LEU A 65 8.38 8.95 2.33
C LEU A 65 9.28 8.50 3.48
N LEU A 66 9.57 9.39 4.44
CA LEU A 66 10.38 9.06 5.62
C LEU A 66 9.64 8.12 6.59
N LEU A 67 8.32 8.24 6.70
CA LEU A 67 7.47 7.32 7.44
C LEU A 67 7.62 5.89 6.89
N TRP A 68 7.51 5.72 5.56
CA TRP A 68 7.68 4.41 4.92
C TRP A 68 9.12 3.90 4.97
N ALA A 69 10.11 4.79 5.00
CA ALA A 69 11.51 4.42 5.13
C ALA A 69 11.91 4.03 6.56
N SER A 70 11.06 4.27 7.56
CA SER A 70 11.37 4.04 8.97
C SER A 70 11.27 2.56 9.34
N ASP A 71 12.37 2.04 9.88
CA ASP A 71 12.56 0.69 10.42
C ASP A 71 12.35 0.62 11.94
N GLU A 72 12.50 1.76 12.63
CA GLU A 72 12.25 1.88 14.06
C GLU A 72 10.86 2.44 14.36
N ARG A 73 10.19 1.86 15.36
CA ARG A 73 8.86 2.30 15.80
C ARG A 73 8.87 3.74 16.31
N SER A 74 9.87 4.12 17.10
CA SER A 74 10.01 5.49 17.64
C SER A 74 10.11 6.53 16.53
N SER A 75 10.97 6.28 15.54
CA SER A 75 11.12 7.13 14.35
C SER A 75 9.82 7.21 13.55
N TRP A 76 9.14 6.08 13.36
CA TRP A 76 7.85 6.02 12.67
C TRP A 76 6.79 6.87 13.37
N ILE A 77 6.67 6.79 14.70
CA ILE A 77 5.72 7.61 15.49
C ILE A 77 6.02 9.11 15.31
N ILE A 78 7.29 9.51 15.33
CA ILE A 78 7.67 10.92 15.14
C ILE A 78 7.22 11.45 13.79
N PHE A 79 7.47 10.72 12.71
CA PHE A 79 7.03 11.13 11.37
C PHE A 79 5.52 11.11 11.24
N TRP A 80 4.87 10.16 11.89
CA TRP A 80 3.42 10.08 11.92
C TRP A 80 2.75 11.26 12.61
N ASP A 81 3.19 11.59 13.81
CA ASP A 81 2.73 12.75 14.57
C ASP A 81 3.05 14.05 13.81
N GLY A 82 4.21 14.10 13.15
CA GLY A 82 4.59 15.19 12.25
C GLY A 82 3.62 15.36 11.08
N LEU A 83 3.22 14.26 10.42
CA LEU A 83 2.25 14.27 9.32
C LEU A 83 0.87 14.75 9.79
N GLN A 84 0.40 14.24 10.94
CA GLN A 84 -0.86 14.68 11.55
C GLN A 84 -0.83 16.16 11.91
N SER A 85 0.26 16.62 12.52
CA SER A 85 0.43 18.00 12.95
C SER A 85 0.45 18.95 11.75
N ALA A 86 1.17 18.59 10.68
CA ALA A 86 1.21 19.34 9.44
C ALA A 86 -0.20 19.48 8.84
N LEU A 87 -0.95 18.38 8.72
CA LEU A 87 -2.31 18.40 8.19
C LEU A 87 -3.28 19.20 9.08
N LYS A 88 -3.19 19.08 10.40
CA LYS A 88 -4.03 19.86 11.32
C LYS A 88 -3.72 21.36 11.26
N SER A 89 -2.47 21.71 10.97
CA SER A 89 -2.02 23.11 10.86
C SER A 89 -2.36 23.76 9.52
N MET A 90 -2.72 22.98 8.49
CA MET A 90 -3.16 23.52 7.21
C MET A 90 -4.54 24.18 7.32
N PRO A 91 -4.69 25.46 6.92
CA PRO A 91 -6.00 26.07 6.69
C PRO A 91 -6.81 25.26 5.66
N GLN A 92 -8.13 25.22 5.84
CA GLN A 92 -9.03 24.43 4.98
C GLN A 92 -8.91 24.77 3.49
N VAL A 93 -8.65 26.03 3.15
CA VAL A 93 -8.44 26.46 1.76
C VAL A 93 -7.21 25.78 1.14
N TRP A 94 -6.12 25.61 1.89
CA TRP A 94 -4.91 24.95 1.39
C TRP A 94 -5.13 23.45 1.20
N LYS A 95 -5.91 22.82 2.09
CA LYS A 95 -6.25 21.41 1.97
C LYS A 95 -7.04 21.11 0.71
N GLN A 96 -8.04 21.93 0.40
CA GLN A 96 -8.85 21.78 -0.79
C GLN A 96 -8.04 21.91 -2.08
N GLU A 97 -7.03 22.78 -2.10
CA GLU A 97 -6.15 22.96 -3.25
C GLU A 97 -5.06 21.88 -3.35
N SER A 98 -4.63 21.32 -2.22
CA SER A 98 -3.61 20.29 -2.16
C SER A 98 -4.18 18.91 -2.52
N GLU A 99 -3.78 18.38 -3.68
CA GLU A 99 -4.13 17.02 -4.07
C GLU A 99 -3.64 15.98 -3.07
N LEU A 100 -2.49 16.22 -2.45
CA LEU A 100 -1.86 15.29 -1.54
C LEU A 100 -2.53 15.31 -0.15
N ALA A 101 -2.92 16.47 0.36
CA ALA A 101 -3.74 16.57 1.56
C ALA A 101 -5.12 15.92 1.33
N ASN A 102 -5.76 16.20 0.19
CA ASN A 102 -7.00 15.57 -0.20
C ASN A 102 -6.85 14.04 -0.34
N PHE A 103 -5.77 13.54 -0.94
CA PHE A 103 -5.50 12.11 -1.05
C PHE A 103 -5.38 11.48 0.35
N ILE A 104 -4.59 12.09 1.22
CA ILE A 104 -4.35 11.58 2.56
C ILE A 104 -5.63 11.61 3.44
N GLU A 105 -6.47 12.65 3.31
CA GLU A 105 -7.74 12.75 4.03
C GLU A 105 -8.82 11.83 3.42
N SER A 106 -8.91 11.74 2.09
CA SER A 106 -9.92 10.95 1.37
C SER A 106 -9.70 9.45 1.49
N GLN A 107 -8.45 9.01 1.56
CA GLN A 107 -8.13 7.60 1.70
C GLN A 107 -8.52 7.06 3.08
N GLN A 108 -9.08 7.84 4.01
CA GLN A 108 -9.39 7.41 5.37
C GLN A 108 -8.16 6.95 6.17
N TYR A 109 -6.94 7.22 5.65
CA TYR A 109 -5.67 7.03 6.35
C TYR A 109 -5.77 7.58 7.79
N PHE A 110 -6.53 8.67 7.97
CA PHE A 110 -6.77 9.34 9.24
C PHE A 110 -8.11 9.07 9.96
N GLN A 111 -9.10 8.46 9.32
CA GLN A 111 -10.42 8.28 9.97
C GLN A 111 -10.47 7.04 10.88
N ILE A 112 -9.68 6.00 10.58
CA ILE A 112 -9.53 4.79 11.42
C ILE A 112 -8.64 5.08 12.65
N LEU A 113 -7.97 6.24 12.69
CA LEU A 113 -6.94 6.64 13.65
C LEU A 113 -7.42 7.46 14.85
N LYS A 114 -8.61 7.19 15.37
CA LYS A 114 -8.76 7.40 16.82
C LYS A 114 -7.95 6.30 17.49
N LEU A 115 -6.64 6.55 17.63
CA LEU A 115 -5.74 5.76 18.45
C LEU A 115 -6.50 5.47 19.75
N PRO A 116 -6.85 4.21 20.08
CA PRO A 116 -7.12 3.90 21.46
C PRO A 116 -5.84 4.33 22.17
N SER A 117 -5.95 5.27 23.11
CA SER A 117 -4.89 5.60 24.04
C SER A 117 -4.12 4.33 24.34
N CYS A 118 -2.78 4.31 24.20
CA CYS A 118 -1.89 3.17 24.47
C CYS A 118 -2.14 2.57 25.86
N SER A 119 -3.25 1.86 26.02
CA SER A 119 -3.75 1.29 27.25
C SER A 119 -4.43 0.00 26.82
N SER A 120 -3.63 -1.06 26.92
CA SER A 120 -3.90 -2.47 26.59
C SER A 120 -4.08 -2.80 25.11
N TYR A 121 -3.01 -3.37 24.53
CA TYR A 121 -3.06 -4.23 23.35
C TYR A 121 -3.99 -5.42 23.64
N GLN A 122 -5.29 -5.24 23.43
CA GLN A 122 -6.24 -6.35 23.41
C GLN A 122 -6.56 -6.64 21.95
N ILE A 123 -5.85 -7.62 21.38
CA ILE A 123 -6.15 -8.12 20.04
C ILE A 123 -7.57 -8.68 20.10
N PRO A 124 -8.51 -8.19 19.27
CA PRO A 124 -9.85 -8.75 19.23
C PRO A 124 -9.75 -10.21 18.80
N ASP A 125 -10.19 -11.12 19.66
CA ASP A 125 -10.23 -12.58 19.43
C ASP A 125 -11.04 -12.96 18.15
N LYS A 126 -11.80 -11.99 17.63
CA LYS A 126 -12.64 -12.09 16.43
C LYS A 126 -11.85 -12.24 15.13
N ASP A 127 -10.61 -11.78 15.07
CA ASP A 127 -9.83 -11.72 13.82
C ASP A 127 -8.79 -12.84 13.69
N LEU A 128 -8.57 -13.61 14.76
CA LEU A 128 -7.72 -14.81 14.76
C LEU A 128 -8.20 -15.93 13.80
N PRO A 129 -9.52 -16.20 13.64
CA PRO A 129 -10.00 -17.20 12.68
C PRO A 129 -9.60 -16.91 11.23
N ASN A 130 -9.56 -15.63 10.83
CA ASN A 130 -9.13 -15.23 9.49
C ASN A 130 -7.64 -15.55 9.25
N LEU A 131 -6.81 -15.38 10.29
CA LEU A 131 -5.39 -15.78 10.25
C LEU A 131 -5.22 -17.28 10.12
N SER A 132 -5.85 -18.06 11.01
CA SER A 132 -5.75 -19.52 10.97
C SER A 132 -6.22 -20.08 9.63
N TYR A 133 -7.33 -19.55 9.09
CA TYR A 133 -7.84 -19.98 7.80
C TYR A 133 -6.94 -19.57 6.63
N THR A 134 -6.35 -18.37 6.68
CA THR A 134 -5.35 -17.92 5.68
C THR A 134 -4.12 -18.82 5.68
N ILE A 135 -3.63 -19.24 6.86
CA ILE A 135 -2.51 -20.19 6.97
C ILE A 135 -2.86 -21.51 6.30
N VAL A 136 -4.06 -22.07 6.57
CA VAL A 136 -4.52 -23.33 5.94
C VAL A 136 -4.59 -23.20 4.41
N ILE A 137 -5.13 -22.08 3.90
CA ILE A 137 -5.17 -21.83 2.46
C ILE A 137 -3.75 -21.76 1.90
N LEU A 138 -2.85 -21.00 2.51
CA LEU A 138 -1.47 -20.89 2.02
C LEU A 138 -0.73 -22.23 2.04
N GLN A 139 -0.95 -23.07 3.05
CA GLN A 139 -0.42 -24.44 3.09
C GLN A 139 -0.97 -25.27 1.92
N TYR A 140 -2.27 -25.19 1.62
CA TYR A 140 -2.87 -25.83 0.44
C TYR A 140 -2.25 -25.31 -0.86
N ILE A 141 -2.07 -23.99 -1.00
CA ILE A 141 -1.45 -23.37 -2.17
C ILE A 141 -0.02 -23.88 -2.35
N ARG A 142 0.77 -23.89 -1.26
CA ARG A 142 2.14 -24.40 -1.23
C ARG A 142 2.21 -25.83 -1.78
N ASP A 143 1.26 -26.69 -1.40
CA ASP A 143 1.20 -28.08 -1.86
C ASP A 143 0.80 -28.19 -3.35
N GLN A 144 0.11 -27.20 -3.93
CA GLN A 144 -0.19 -27.18 -5.37
C GLN A 144 1.00 -26.69 -6.21
N ILE A 145 1.76 -25.72 -5.70
CA ILE A 145 2.85 -25.05 -6.44
C ILE A 145 4.25 -25.59 -6.10
N TRP A 146 4.36 -26.71 -5.39
CA TRP A 146 5.63 -27.27 -4.91
C TRP A 146 6.67 -27.51 -6.01
N HIS A 147 6.23 -27.67 -7.25
CA HIS A 147 7.06 -27.90 -8.43
C HIS A 147 7.53 -26.61 -9.10
N ILE A 148 7.11 -25.44 -8.61
CA ILE A 148 7.43 -24.12 -9.17
C ILE A 148 8.21 -23.30 -8.13
N ASP A 149 9.54 -23.48 -8.12
CA ASP A 149 10.46 -22.84 -7.16
C ASP A 149 10.25 -21.32 -7.06
N LYS A 150 9.95 -20.65 -8.19
CA LYS A 150 9.68 -19.21 -8.27
C LYS A 150 8.60 -18.75 -7.28
N TYR A 151 7.57 -19.54 -7.06
CA TYR A 151 6.45 -19.20 -6.17
C TYR A 151 6.46 -19.96 -4.85
N PHE A 152 7.00 -21.19 -4.85
CA PHE A 152 7.07 -22.02 -3.65
C PHE A 152 7.86 -21.33 -2.53
N ASP A 153 9.06 -20.82 -2.83
CA ASP A 153 9.93 -20.19 -1.84
C ASP A 153 9.28 -18.96 -1.17
N PRO A 154 8.71 -17.98 -1.92
CA PRO A 154 7.95 -16.89 -1.32
C PRO A 154 6.77 -17.36 -0.47
N VAL A 155 5.95 -18.29 -0.98
CA VAL A 155 4.76 -18.76 -0.25
C VAL A 155 5.15 -19.49 1.03
N ASN A 156 6.18 -20.34 0.99
CA ASN A 156 6.65 -21.03 2.19
C ASN A 156 7.14 -20.03 3.26
N LYS A 157 7.89 -18.99 2.86
CA LYS A 157 8.30 -17.92 3.78
C LYS A 157 7.11 -17.18 4.38
N LEU A 158 6.04 -16.98 3.60
CA LEU A 158 4.82 -16.34 4.09
C LEU A 158 4.08 -17.24 5.10
N VAL A 159 3.98 -18.55 4.83
CA VAL A 159 3.41 -19.52 5.78
C VAL A 159 4.18 -19.49 7.09
N ASP A 160 5.51 -19.67 7.05
CA ASP A 160 6.36 -19.68 8.25
C ASP A 160 6.24 -18.36 9.05
N PHE A 161 6.05 -17.23 8.35
CA PHE A 161 5.85 -15.93 8.97
C PHE A 161 4.49 -15.80 9.66
N LEU A 162 3.41 -16.25 9.01
CA LEU A 162 2.06 -16.18 9.59
C LEU A 162 1.86 -17.18 10.72
N GLU A 163 2.47 -18.36 10.66
CA GLU A 163 2.48 -19.32 11.77
C GLU A 163 3.16 -18.73 13.01
N LYS A 164 4.33 -18.09 12.85
CA LYS A 164 4.95 -17.31 13.94
C LYS A 164 4.06 -16.17 14.40
N CYS A 165 3.31 -15.55 13.48
CA CYS A 165 2.37 -14.50 13.85
C CYS A 165 1.27 -15.01 14.77
N HIS A 166 0.69 -16.16 14.41
CA HIS A 166 -0.34 -16.86 15.14
C HIS A 166 0.14 -17.31 16.52
N ASP A 167 1.31 -17.96 16.60
CA ASP A 167 1.81 -18.56 17.85
C ASP A 167 2.19 -17.52 18.92
N GLU A 168 2.73 -16.38 18.49
CA GLU A 168 3.19 -15.33 19.41
C GLU A 168 2.16 -14.21 19.59
N VAL A 169 0.94 -14.33 19.05
CA VAL A 169 -0.02 -13.22 18.93
C VAL A 169 -0.26 -12.47 20.26
N HIS A 170 -0.32 -13.18 21.39
CA HIS A 170 -0.56 -12.59 22.72
C HIS A 170 0.70 -12.15 23.48
N PHE A 171 1.90 -12.45 22.98
CA PHE A 171 3.16 -12.26 23.70
C PHE A 171 4.04 -11.15 23.15
N LEU A 172 3.57 -10.45 22.10
CA LEU A 172 4.39 -9.46 21.41
C LEU A 172 4.46 -8.15 22.16
N SER A 173 5.68 -7.64 22.25
CA SER A 173 5.87 -6.24 22.59
C SER A 173 5.37 -5.34 21.43
N PRO A 174 5.05 -4.08 21.73
CA PRO A 174 4.64 -3.10 20.72
C PRO A 174 5.69 -2.94 19.60
N ASP A 175 6.98 -3.00 19.94
CA ASP A 175 8.08 -2.94 18.96
C ASP A 175 8.16 -4.20 18.10
N GLN A 176 7.92 -5.38 18.67
CA GLN A 176 7.91 -6.64 17.93
C GLN A 176 6.73 -6.70 16.94
N ALA A 177 5.54 -6.24 17.36
CA ALA A 177 4.39 -6.12 16.46
C ALA A 177 4.69 -5.14 15.31
N PHE A 178 5.34 -4.01 15.60
CA PHE A 178 5.79 -3.07 14.57
C PHE A 178 6.77 -3.71 13.59
N GLN A 179 7.75 -4.49 14.07
CA GLN A 179 8.71 -5.17 13.19
C GLN A 179 8.06 -6.19 12.26
N ARG A 180 7.01 -6.88 12.73
CA ARG A 180 6.23 -7.81 11.90
C ARG A 180 5.50 -7.07 10.78
N VAL A 181 4.78 -6.01 11.12
CA VAL A 181 4.09 -5.15 10.14
C VAL A 181 5.10 -4.53 9.16
N HIS A 182 6.26 -4.07 9.65
CA HIS A 182 7.32 -3.52 8.82
C HIS A 182 7.90 -4.56 7.84
N SER A 183 8.08 -5.81 8.28
CA SER A 183 8.50 -6.92 7.40
C SER A 183 7.45 -7.17 6.31
N MET A 184 6.16 -7.10 6.68
CA MET A 184 5.07 -7.24 5.72
C MET A 184 5.06 -6.12 4.68
N ARG A 185 5.27 -4.86 5.10
CA ARG A 185 5.38 -3.71 4.18
C ARG A 185 6.47 -3.92 3.14
N LYS A 186 7.65 -4.42 3.56
CA LYS A 186 8.74 -4.73 2.63
C LYS A 186 8.30 -5.72 1.55
N TRP A 187 7.56 -6.76 1.91
CA TRP A 187 7.04 -7.72 0.91
C TRP A 187 6.01 -7.09 -0.02
N LEU A 188 5.08 -6.28 0.50
CA LEU A 188 4.07 -5.65 -0.36
C LEU A 188 4.67 -4.65 -1.37
N PHE A 189 5.74 -3.94 -0.99
CA PHE A 189 6.43 -3.03 -1.91
C PHE A 189 7.32 -3.76 -2.92
N TRP A 190 7.90 -4.91 -2.57
CA TRP A 190 8.96 -5.55 -3.35
C TRP A 190 8.65 -6.85 -4.04
N LEU A 191 7.67 -7.58 -3.54
CA LEU A 191 7.27 -8.80 -4.20
C LEU A 191 6.67 -8.53 -5.59
N PRO A 192 5.86 -7.47 -5.82
CA PRO A 192 5.32 -7.20 -7.14
C PRO A 192 6.38 -7.05 -8.25
N PRO A 193 7.42 -6.21 -8.14
CA PRO A 193 8.42 -6.09 -9.21
C PRO A 193 9.29 -7.34 -9.37
N THR A 194 9.47 -8.16 -8.33
CA THR A 194 10.24 -9.41 -8.42
C THR A 194 9.45 -10.52 -9.10
N VAL A 195 8.16 -10.66 -8.76
CA VAL A 195 7.26 -11.65 -9.37
C VAL A 195 6.88 -11.28 -10.81
N LEU A 196 6.61 -9.99 -11.06
CA LEU A 196 6.17 -9.48 -12.37
C LEU A 196 7.31 -9.09 -13.31
N ARG A 197 8.56 -9.49 -13.00
CA ARG A 197 9.74 -9.15 -13.80
C ARG A 197 9.63 -9.63 -15.26
N GLU A 198 8.96 -10.75 -15.48
CA GLU A 198 8.70 -11.36 -16.79
C GLU A 198 7.48 -10.73 -17.51
N GLY A 199 6.87 -9.72 -16.90
CA GLY A 199 5.68 -9.03 -17.39
C GLY A 199 4.40 -9.43 -16.65
N THR A 200 3.34 -8.66 -16.87
CA THR A 200 2.03 -8.93 -16.24
C THR A 200 1.33 -10.15 -16.80
N GLY A 201 1.87 -10.81 -17.84
CA GLY A 201 1.29 -12.02 -18.45
C GLY A 201 1.25 -13.23 -17.51
N ASP A 202 2.04 -13.22 -16.45
CA ASP A 202 2.12 -14.27 -15.43
C ASP A 202 0.88 -14.26 -14.51
N THR A 203 -0.15 -15.01 -14.89
CA THR A 203 -1.44 -15.05 -14.19
C THR A 203 -1.33 -15.74 -12.83
N LEU A 204 -0.48 -16.77 -12.72
CA LEU A 204 -0.21 -17.45 -11.46
C LEU A 204 0.56 -16.53 -10.50
N GLY A 205 1.57 -15.81 -10.99
CA GLY A 205 2.29 -14.80 -10.20
C GLY A 205 1.37 -13.72 -9.64
N LEU A 206 0.40 -13.24 -10.43
CA LEU A 206 -0.63 -12.31 -9.93
C LEU A 206 -1.45 -12.92 -8.78
N ALA A 207 -1.89 -14.18 -8.93
CA ALA A 207 -2.64 -14.86 -7.86
C ALA A 207 -1.83 -15.05 -6.58
N ILE A 208 -0.52 -15.33 -6.69
CA ILE A 208 0.38 -15.40 -5.55
C ILE A 208 0.55 -14.04 -4.88
N LEU A 209 0.71 -12.95 -5.65
CA LEU A 209 0.76 -11.60 -5.10
C LEU A 209 -0.50 -11.24 -4.31
N ALA A 210 -1.68 -11.65 -4.79
CA ALA A 210 -2.93 -11.44 -4.06
C ALA A 210 -2.92 -12.10 -2.67
N GLN A 211 -2.24 -13.23 -2.49
CA GLN A 211 -2.10 -13.86 -1.17
C GLN A 211 -1.26 -13.01 -0.21
N PHE A 212 -0.20 -12.37 -0.70
CA PHE A 212 0.59 -11.45 0.12
C PHE A 212 -0.22 -10.23 0.52
N PHE A 213 -0.95 -9.61 -0.41
CA PHE A 213 -1.86 -8.51 -0.06
C PHE A 213 -2.92 -8.95 0.96
N THR A 214 -3.45 -10.17 0.84
CA THR A 214 -4.42 -10.74 1.79
C THR A 214 -3.83 -10.92 3.19
N ALA A 215 -2.62 -11.45 3.28
CA ALA A 215 -1.90 -11.53 4.56
C ALA A 215 -1.71 -10.13 5.18
N GLY A 216 -1.50 -9.10 4.35
CA GLY A 216 -1.41 -7.71 4.80
C GLY A 216 -2.72 -7.21 5.43
N LEU A 217 -3.87 -7.57 4.85
CA LEU A 217 -5.20 -7.25 5.40
C LEU A 217 -5.45 -7.98 6.72
N VAL A 218 -5.17 -9.28 6.78
CA VAL A 218 -5.35 -10.07 8.00
C VAL A 218 -4.48 -9.54 9.15
N LEU A 219 -3.25 -9.15 8.87
CA LEU A 219 -2.35 -8.57 9.88
C LEU A 219 -2.75 -7.16 10.30
N ASN A 220 -3.39 -6.39 9.40
CA ASN A 220 -3.95 -5.10 9.75
C ASN A 220 -5.01 -5.23 10.85
N ASP A 221 -5.86 -6.24 10.77
CA ASP A 221 -6.93 -6.46 11.74
C ASP A 221 -6.37 -6.94 13.10
N LEU A 222 -5.28 -7.71 13.09
CA LEU A 222 -4.65 -8.23 14.31
C LEU A 222 -3.82 -7.18 15.06
N TYR A 223 -3.19 -6.24 14.36
CA TYR A 223 -2.25 -5.29 14.95
C TYR A 223 -2.55 -3.83 14.61
N PRO A 224 -3.79 -3.33 14.80
CA PRO A 224 -4.17 -1.96 14.41
C PRO A 224 -3.22 -0.91 15.01
N GLU A 225 -2.76 -1.13 16.25
CA GLU A 225 -1.87 -0.22 16.97
C GLU A 225 -0.37 -0.34 16.60
N ALA A 226 0.01 -1.24 15.68
CA ALA A 226 1.40 -1.46 15.27
C ALA A 226 1.79 -0.67 13.99
N GLY A 227 0.96 0.30 13.59
CA GLY A 227 1.27 1.15 12.44
C GLY A 227 1.00 0.48 11.08
N CYS A 228 -0.01 -0.39 11.03
CA CYS A 228 -0.47 -1.12 9.84
C CYS A 228 -1.59 -0.41 9.05
N HIS A 229 -1.99 0.79 9.45
CA HIS A 229 -3.09 1.54 8.83
C HIS A 229 -2.94 1.71 7.32
N ASP A 230 -1.69 1.72 6.85
CA ASP A 230 -1.33 1.75 5.45
C ASP A 230 -1.59 0.42 4.74
N LEU A 231 -1.37 -0.73 5.40
CA LEU A 231 -1.53 -2.06 4.82
C LEU A 231 -2.95 -2.32 4.31
N GLY A 232 -3.97 -1.90 5.06
CA GLY A 232 -5.38 -2.05 4.67
C GLY A 232 -5.65 -1.50 3.27
N GLN A 233 -5.36 -0.22 3.10
CA GLN A 233 -5.64 0.50 1.84
C GLN A 233 -4.69 0.12 0.72
N LEU A 234 -3.42 -0.15 1.04
CA LEU A 234 -2.43 -0.59 0.07
C LEU A 234 -2.74 -1.99 -0.49
N ALA A 235 -3.53 -2.82 0.23
CA ALA A 235 -3.82 -4.18 -0.19
C ALA A 235 -5.15 -4.37 -0.93
N VAL A 236 -6.21 -3.64 -0.57
CA VAL A 236 -7.55 -3.83 -1.18
C VAL A 236 -7.51 -3.61 -2.69
N ARG A 237 -7.01 -2.46 -3.14
CA ARG A 237 -7.02 -2.12 -4.58
C ARG A 237 -6.22 -3.12 -5.43
N PRO A 238 -4.97 -3.49 -5.07
CA PRO A 238 -4.26 -4.53 -5.80
C PRO A 238 -5.01 -5.87 -5.87
N ILE A 239 -5.67 -6.29 -4.79
CA ILE A 239 -6.47 -7.53 -4.81
C ILE A 239 -7.61 -7.45 -5.81
N GLU A 240 -8.35 -6.33 -5.83
CA GLU A 240 -9.45 -6.12 -6.77
C GLU A 240 -8.98 -6.10 -8.22
N GLU A 241 -7.88 -5.40 -8.51
CA GLU A 241 -7.27 -5.31 -9.84
C GLU A 241 -6.73 -6.66 -10.32
N ILE A 242 -6.06 -7.40 -9.43
CA ILE A 242 -5.58 -8.76 -9.71
C ILE A 242 -6.76 -9.68 -10.02
N TYR A 243 -7.81 -9.67 -9.20
CA TYR A 243 -9.00 -10.49 -9.43
C TYR A 243 -9.63 -10.20 -10.80
N CYS A 244 -9.84 -8.92 -11.13
CA CYS A 244 -10.40 -8.51 -12.42
C CYS A 244 -9.53 -8.99 -13.59
N THR A 245 -8.21 -8.89 -13.43
CA THR A 245 -7.23 -9.32 -14.45
C THR A 245 -7.27 -10.83 -14.66
N VAL A 246 -7.21 -11.62 -13.58
CA VAL A 246 -7.25 -13.09 -13.63
C VAL A 246 -8.59 -13.57 -14.19
N TYR A 247 -9.70 -12.97 -13.77
CA TYR A 247 -11.04 -13.29 -14.29
C TYR A 247 -11.19 -12.98 -15.79
N THR A 248 -10.67 -11.84 -16.24
CA THR A 248 -10.68 -11.49 -17.67
C THR A 248 -9.86 -12.48 -18.50
N ARG A 249 -8.79 -13.04 -17.92
CA ARG A 249 -7.99 -14.07 -18.60
C ARG A 249 -8.68 -15.43 -18.61
N SER A 250 -9.27 -15.84 -17.49
CA SER A 250 -9.97 -17.12 -17.40
C SER A 250 -11.14 -17.24 -18.38
N THR A 251 -11.81 -16.11 -18.67
CA THR A 251 -12.87 -16.06 -19.69
C THR A 251 -12.33 -16.08 -21.14
N ARG A 252 -11.11 -15.59 -21.38
CA ARG A 252 -10.46 -15.59 -22.71
C ARG A 252 -9.79 -16.93 -23.04
N THR A 253 -9.18 -17.57 -22.04
CA THR A 253 -8.40 -18.80 -22.20
C THR A 253 -8.85 -19.85 -21.17
N PRO A 254 -10.08 -20.38 -21.27
CA PRO A 254 -10.63 -21.29 -20.26
C PRO A 254 -9.93 -22.65 -20.22
N GLN A 255 -9.21 -23.03 -21.27
CA GLN A 255 -8.49 -24.30 -21.38
C GLN A 255 -7.10 -24.27 -20.72
N ASP A 256 -6.60 -23.10 -20.34
CA ASP A 256 -5.29 -22.92 -19.73
C ASP A 256 -5.34 -23.32 -18.25
N GLN A 257 -4.58 -24.35 -17.88
CA GLN A 257 -4.54 -24.89 -16.52
C GLN A 257 -4.00 -23.88 -15.50
N ASP A 258 -3.02 -23.07 -15.87
CA ASP A 258 -2.40 -22.08 -14.98
C ASP A 258 -3.38 -20.94 -14.69
N VAL A 259 -4.20 -20.57 -15.68
CA VAL A 259 -5.24 -19.55 -15.52
C VAL A 259 -6.40 -20.07 -14.65
N GLN A 260 -6.78 -21.34 -14.79
CA GLN A 260 -7.79 -21.95 -13.92
C GLN A 260 -7.30 -22.09 -12.48
N LEU A 261 -6.04 -22.51 -12.30
CA LEU A 261 -5.42 -22.54 -10.98
C LEU A 261 -5.37 -21.14 -10.38
N ALA A 262 -4.85 -20.14 -11.11
CA ALA A 262 -4.82 -18.75 -10.63
C ALA A 262 -6.22 -18.24 -10.23
N MET A 263 -7.27 -18.62 -10.97
CA MET A 263 -8.65 -18.24 -10.66
C MET A 263 -9.12 -18.82 -9.33
N SER A 264 -8.84 -20.11 -9.05
CA SER A 264 -9.19 -20.70 -7.75
C SER A 264 -8.41 -20.08 -6.59
N LEU A 265 -7.16 -19.69 -6.84
CA LEU A 265 -6.31 -19.07 -5.84
C LEU A 265 -6.77 -17.66 -5.41
N VAL A 266 -7.35 -16.86 -6.32
CA VAL A 266 -7.76 -15.47 -5.99
C VAL A 266 -9.11 -15.36 -5.28
N GLU A 267 -9.83 -16.46 -5.06
CA GLU A 267 -11.16 -16.43 -4.40
C GLU A 267 -11.08 -15.96 -2.95
N TRP A 268 -10.12 -16.48 -2.19
CA TRP A 268 -9.91 -16.08 -0.80
C TRP A 268 -9.46 -14.63 -0.63
N PRO A 269 -8.44 -14.14 -1.38
CA PRO A 269 -8.12 -12.72 -1.42
C PRO A 269 -9.32 -11.81 -1.66
N ARG A 270 -10.15 -12.15 -2.66
CA ARG A 270 -11.35 -11.40 -2.98
C ARG A 270 -12.35 -11.38 -1.82
N TYR A 271 -12.55 -12.51 -1.15
CA TYR A 271 -13.44 -12.60 0.00
C TYR A 271 -12.99 -11.66 1.13
N ILE A 272 -11.70 -11.72 1.52
CA ILE A 272 -11.15 -10.87 2.59
C ILE A 272 -11.20 -9.38 2.21
N ALA A 273 -10.85 -9.01 0.98
CA ALA A 273 -10.96 -7.62 0.54
C ALA A 273 -12.40 -7.09 0.61
N ASN A 274 -13.39 -7.88 0.21
CA ASN A 274 -14.81 -7.51 0.33
C ASN A 274 -15.26 -7.38 1.79
N GLN A 275 -14.79 -8.28 2.66
CA GLN A 275 -15.06 -8.22 4.10
C GLN A 275 -14.50 -6.94 4.70
N TYR A 276 -13.24 -6.60 4.40
CA TYR A 276 -12.59 -5.38 4.85
C TYR A 276 -13.34 -4.13 4.36
N SER A 277 -13.63 -4.04 3.06
CA SER A 277 -14.39 -2.92 2.47
C SER A 277 -15.76 -2.76 3.13
N SER A 278 -16.44 -3.86 3.46
CA SER A 278 -17.74 -3.83 4.15
C SER A 278 -17.62 -3.30 5.59
N GLN A 279 -16.60 -3.74 6.34
CA GLN A 279 -16.33 -3.24 7.69
C GLN A 279 -15.99 -1.75 7.71
N VAL A 280 -15.19 -1.31 6.74
CA VAL A 280 -14.88 0.11 6.55
C VAL A 280 -16.16 0.90 6.30
N ILE A 281 -17.03 0.44 5.38
CA ILE A 281 -18.32 1.10 5.11
C ILE A 281 -19.21 1.14 6.36
N ASP A 282 -19.26 0.08 7.16
CA ASP A 282 -20.10 0.03 8.36
C ASP A 282 -19.55 0.88 9.51
N SER A 283 -18.23 0.98 9.67
CA SER A 283 -17.61 1.90 10.62
C SER A 283 -17.88 3.38 10.29
N VAL A 284 -18.02 3.70 9.00
CA VAL A 284 -18.41 5.04 8.51
C VAL A 284 -19.90 5.33 8.77
N LYS A 285 -20.76 4.30 8.90
CA LYS A 285 -22.19 4.46 9.21
C LYS A 285 -22.49 4.74 10.69
N VAL A 286 -21.48 4.84 11.56
CA VAL A 286 -21.65 5.41 12.91
C VAL A 286 -21.12 6.86 12.97
N PRO A 287 -21.80 7.83 12.35
CA PRO A 287 -21.67 9.21 12.78
C PRO A 287 -22.64 9.45 13.93
N ILE A 288 -22.11 10.03 15.02
CA ILE A 288 -22.92 10.82 15.95
C ILE A 288 -23.85 11.69 15.10
N SER A 289 -25.15 11.55 15.40
CA SER A 289 -26.27 12.25 14.80
C SER A 289 -25.92 13.62 14.25
N TYR A 290 -25.81 13.73 12.94
CA TYR A 290 -26.52 14.76 12.19
C TYR A 290 -27.05 14.09 10.91
N SER A 291 -28.36 13.92 10.90
CA SER A 291 -29.13 13.73 9.69
C SER A 291 -28.77 14.81 8.67
N LEU A 292 -28.67 14.44 7.39
CA LEU A 292 -29.56 14.95 6.32
C LEU A 292 -29.16 14.37 4.95
N PHE A 293 -30.06 13.50 4.48
CA PHE A 293 -30.46 13.20 3.10
C PHE A 293 -29.92 11.97 2.33
N PRO A 294 -30.85 11.15 1.78
CA PRO A 294 -30.59 9.89 1.12
C PRO A 294 -30.62 10.03 -0.41
N TRP A 295 -29.76 9.30 -1.13
CA TRP A 295 -30.14 8.57 -2.35
C TRP A 295 -29.16 7.41 -2.51
N GLN A 296 -29.61 6.23 -2.10
CA GLN A 296 -29.08 4.98 -2.59
C GLN A 296 -29.65 4.72 -3.99
N THR A 297 -28.82 4.00 -4.77
CA THR A 297 -29.17 3.11 -5.89
C THR A 297 -29.82 3.73 -7.12
N HIS A 298 -29.20 3.57 -8.29
CA HIS A 298 -29.82 3.03 -9.51
C HIS A 298 -28.71 2.55 -10.46
N TYR A 299 -28.75 1.25 -10.80
CA TYR A 299 -28.06 0.63 -11.92
C TYR A 299 -28.45 1.32 -13.22
N ILE A 300 -27.50 1.73 -14.08
CA ILE A 300 -27.78 1.95 -15.51
C ILE A 300 -26.66 1.37 -16.39
N ASN A 301 -27.16 0.57 -17.32
CA ASN A 301 -26.55 -0.24 -18.37
C ASN A 301 -26.07 0.65 -19.53
N TYR A 302 -24.81 0.53 -19.97
CA TYR A 302 -24.32 1.25 -21.16
C TYR A 302 -24.65 0.46 -22.43
N SER A 303 -25.75 0.81 -23.08
CA SER A 303 -26.01 0.46 -24.47
C SER A 303 -26.61 1.65 -25.20
N GLY A 304 -25.99 2.07 -26.30
CA GLY A 304 -26.54 3.06 -27.23
C GLY A 304 -25.68 4.32 -27.39
N MET A 305 -24.72 4.25 -28.30
CA MET A 305 -24.10 5.42 -28.93
C MET A 305 -25.16 6.35 -29.55
N LYS A 306 -24.93 7.67 -29.48
CA LYS A 306 -24.94 8.55 -30.67
C LYS A 306 -24.23 9.88 -30.40
N GLN A 307 -23.44 10.25 -31.42
CA GLN A 307 -22.58 11.42 -31.55
C GLN A 307 -23.32 12.76 -31.43
N VAL A 308 -22.63 13.78 -30.91
CA VAL A 308 -22.58 15.11 -31.53
C VAL A 308 -21.15 15.65 -31.40
N SER A 309 -20.56 15.98 -32.56
CA SER A 309 -19.28 16.68 -32.70
C SER A 309 -19.43 18.17 -32.39
N MET A 310 -18.38 18.78 -31.81
CA MET A 310 -17.90 20.08 -32.28
C MET A 310 -16.38 20.19 -32.06
N THR A 311 -15.72 20.41 -33.18
CA THR A 311 -14.30 20.69 -33.39
C THR A 311 -13.90 22.07 -32.83
N CYS A 312 -12.70 22.17 -32.25
CA CYS A 312 -11.71 23.19 -32.61
C CYS A 312 -10.29 22.75 -32.20
N ILE A 313 -9.39 22.90 -33.16
CA ILE A 313 -7.94 22.63 -33.24
C ILE A 313 -7.20 23.62 -32.29
N SER A 314 -6.05 23.32 -31.66
CA SER A 314 -4.71 23.29 -32.27
C SER A 314 -3.64 22.68 -31.34
N GLU A 315 -2.68 22.02 -31.98
CA GLU A 315 -1.61 21.17 -31.45
C GLU A 315 -0.51 21.90 -30.64
N PRO A 316 0.23 21.17 -29.78
CA PRO A 316 1.46 21.64 -29.17
C PRO A 316 2.68 21.51 -30.13
N PRO A 317 3.69 22.39 -30.02
CA PRO A 317 4.86 22.36 -30.90
C PRO A 317 5.75 21.14 -30.67
N GLN A 318 6.12 20.48 -31.77
CA GLN A 318 7.02 19.32 -31.82
C GLN A 318 8.49 19.69 -31.60
N ALA A 319 9.21 18.80 -30.94
CA ALA A 319 10.67 18.81 -30.79
C ALA A 319 11.36 18.35 -32.09
N HIS A 320 12.32 19.14 -32.58
CA HIS A 320 13.24 18.74 -33.64
C HIS A 320 14.62 18.44 -33.05
N TYR A 321 15.03 17.17 -33.15
CA TYR A 321 16.44 16.77 -33.10
C TYR A 321 17.01 16.79 -34.53
N PRO A 322 18.22 17.34 -34.77
CA PRO A 322 18.96 17.09 -35.99
C PRO A 322 19.81 15.81 -35.87
N GLU A 323 19.74 15.01 -36.93
CA GLU A 323 20.48 13.79 -37.21
C GLU A 323 22.00 14.01 -37.38
N GLN A 324 22.74 12.92 -37.21
CA GLN A 324 24.15 12.78 -37.58
C GLN A 324 24.32 12.74 -39.11
N SER A 325 25.40 13.32 -39.64
CA SER A 325 26.02 12.92 -40.92
C SER A 325 27.49 13.39 -41.00
N GLU A 326 28.37 12.41 -41.11
CA GLU A 326 29.66 12.30 -41.82
C GLU A 326 30.39 13.57 -42.34
N VAL A 327 31.68 13.70 -41.94
CA VAL A 327 32.86 13.75 -42.82
C VAL A 327 34.02 13.02 -42.12
#